data_AF-A0A2R5GWC0-F1
#
_entry.id   AF-A0A2R5GWC0-F1
#
_cell.length_a   1.000
_cell.length_b   1.000
_cell.length_c   1.000
_cell.angle_alpha   90.00
_cell.angle_beta   90.00
_cell.angle_gamma   90.00
#
_symmetry.space_group_name_H-M   'P 1'
#
loop_
_entity.id
_entity.type
_entity.pdbx_description
1 polymer ?
#
loop_
_entity_poly.entity_id
_entity_poly.type
_entity_poly.pdbx_seq_one_letter_code
_entity_poly.pdbx_strand_id
1 'polypeptide(L)'
;MGSVTWQRARRDSADLFEFGVLTDPTFRRRKFNTSDADFALRFALISRHVGFLSWGSRRVRLTKREAWTLPRVVLQVDKAILIRWYKEACTKSGRKAFLDSIMYEILKTIINSNQKLLTSVDYVVVSLLNDTTRNLRHLVARFACTEIERTCFDGYIDHARHLLKVKAFDHMRKADGYCDTYNICYALAPPENPSVRLSDGEEYTPSCGACKFPYWAFAQLTSLLQRNTDMIGEKDKLDALQYISDVETKCVKPLGVLLRRLPLTRACKE
;
A
#
# COMPACT_ATOMS: atom_id res chain seq x y z
N MET A 1 37.72 10.75 -6.86
CA MET A 1 38.05 9.31 -6.76
C MET A 1 39.58 9.13 -6.84
N GLY A 2 40.35 9.58 -5.84
CA GLY A 2 41.82 9.56 -5.94
C GLY A 2 42.59 9.34 -4.64
N SER A 3 41.94 9.19 -3.48
CA SER A 3 42.63 9.05 -2.19
C SER A 3 42.98 7.61 -1.80
N VAL A 4 42.21 6.64 -2.28
CA VAL A 4 42.38 5.22 -1.90
C VAL A 4 43.62 4.59 -2.59
N THR A 5 44.00 5.08 -3.78
CA THR A 5 45.17 4.61 -4.52
C THR A 5 46.48 5.10 -3.91
N TRP A 6 46.55 6.37 -3.47
CA TRP A 6 47.75 6.95 -2.88
C TRP A 6 48.10 6.36 -1.50
N GLN A 7 47.09 6.10 -0.68
CA GLN A 7 47.29 5.47 0.63
C GLN A 7 47.75 4.01 0.52
N ARG A 8 47.32 3.30 -0.54
CA ARG A 8 47.76 1.95 -0.84
C ARG A 8 49.22 1.95 -1.33
N ALA A 9 49.56 2.81 -2.29
CA ALA A 9 50.92 2.95 -2.79
C ALA A 9 51.94 3.32 -1.69
N ARG A 10 51.58 4.18 -0.74
CA ARG A 10 52.45 4.50 0.42
C ARG A 10 52.68 3.31 1.35
N ARG A 11 51.67 2.46 1.52
CA ARG A 11 51.74 1.30 2.41
C ARG A 11 52.57 0.19 1.75
N ASP A 12 52.29 -0.08 0.47
CA ASP A 12 53.04 -1.03 -0.35
C ASP A 12 54.53 -0.62 -0.46
N SER A 13 54.81 0.70 -0.56
CA SER A 13 56.18 1.22 -0.55
C SER A 13 56.90 1.03 0.79
N ALA A 14 56.19 1.08 1.92
CA ALA A 14 56.79 0.85 3.23
C ALA A 14 57.09 -0.65 3.42
N ASP A 15 56.16 -1.51 3.04
CA ASP A 15 56.29 -2.97 3.17
C ASP A 15 57.40 -3.55 2.25
N LEU A 16 57.61 -2.93 1.08
CA LEU A 16 58.72 -3.26 0.17
C LEU A 16 60.12 -2.93 0.74
N PHE A 17 60.23 -1.90 1.58
CA PHE A 17 61.52 -1.47 2.15
C PHE A 17 62.03 -2.42 3.24
N GLU A 18 61.13 -3.21 3.86
CA GLU A 18 61.47 -4.14 4.95
C GLU A 18 61.70 -5.59 4.48
N PHE A 19 61.97 -5.82 3.19
CA PHE A 19 62.06 -7.16 2.57
C PHE A 19 60.76 -7.98 2.68
N GLY A 20 59.62 -7.32 2.92
CA GLY A 20 58.32 -7.95 2.98
C GLY A 20 57.84 -8.40 1.60
N VAL A 21 57.40 -9.65 1.47
CA VAL A 21 56.59 -10.07 0.33
C VAL A 21 55.28 -9.30 0.41
N LEU A 22 54.94 -8.54 -0.63
CA LEU A 22 53.65 -7.84 -0.75
C LEU A 22 52.52 -8.86 -0.74
N THR A 23 52.01 -9.19 0.44
CA THR A 23 50.80 -9.98 0.56
C THR A 23 49.63 -9.04 0.32
N ASP A 24 48.88 -9.29 -0.75
CA ASP A 24 47.64 -8.57 -0.98
C ASP A 24 46.77 -8.71 0.28
N PRO A 25 46.37 -7.62 0.94
CA PRO A 25 45.57 -7.72 2.14
C PRO A 25 44.26 -8.40 1.76
N THR A 26 44.14 -9.68 2.09
CA THR A 26 42.89 -10.39 1.96
C THR A 26 41.95 -9.77 2.98
N PHE A 27 41.20 -8.75 2.54
CA PHE A 27 40.11 -8.20 3.31
C PHE A 27 39.09 -9.31 3.48
N ARG A 28 39.23 -10.09 4.55
CA ARG A 28 38.16 -10.96 5.03
C ARG A 28 37.01 -10.03 5.38
N ARG A 29 36.06 -9.88 4.46
CA ARG A 29 34.78 -9.23 4.72
C ARG A 29 34.22 -9.89 5.97
N ARG A 30 34.22 -9.18 7.10
CA ARG A 30 33.56 -9.65 8.31
C ARG A 30 32.14 -10.04 7.91
N LYS A 31 31.75 -11.28 8.23
CA LYS A 31 30.37 -11.71 8.03
C LYS A 31 29.47 -10.69 8.73
N PHE A 32 28.54 -10.12 7.97
CA PHE A 32 27.51 -9.25 8.52
C PHE A 32 26.81 -10.00 9.64
N ASN A 33 26.65 -9.36 10.80
CA ASN A 33 25.84 -9.92 11.87
C ASN A 33 24.38 -9.91 11.39
N THR A 34 23.83 -11.09 11.16
CA THR A 34 22.44 -11.26 10.69
C THR A 34 21.45 -10.68 11.69
N SER A 35 21.73 -10.74 12.99
CA SER A 35 20.88 -10.16 14.04
C SER A 35 20.81 -8.63 13.95
N ASP A 36 21.92 -7.97 13.64
CA ASP A 36 21.95 -6.50 13.52
C ASP A 36 21.28 -6.04 12.22
N ALA A 37 21.46 -6.81 11.14
CA ALA A 37 20.77 -6.58 9.87
C ALA A 37 19.25 -6.74 10.03
N ASP A 38 18.78 -7.82 10.67
CA ASP A 38 17.35 -8.03 10.95
C ASP A 38 16.77 -6.89 11.80
N PHE A 39 17.49 -6.46 12.84
CA PHE A 39 17.07 -5.31 13.64
C PHE A 39 16.94 -4.03 12.82
N ALA A 40 17.92 -3.71 11.97
CA ALA A 40 17.86 -2.54 11.10
C ALA A 40 16.71 -2.60 10.09
N LEU A 41 16.46 -3.78 9.50
CA LEU A 41 15.35 -4.02 8.58
C LEU A 41 13.99 -3.82 9.27
N ARG A 42 13.80 -4.48 10.41
CA ARG A 42 12.58 -4.34 11.22
C ARG A 42 12.35 -2.90 11.63
N PHE A 43 13.41 -2.21 12.08
CA PHE A 43 13.32 -0.81 12.47
C PHE A 43 12.92 0.09 11.29
N ALA A 44 13.51 -0.12 10.11
CA ALA A 44 13.18 0.64 8.91
C ALA A 44 11.74 0.40 8.45
N LEU A 45 11.21 -0.81 8.65
CA LEU A 45 9.89 -1.25 8.17
C LEU A 45 8.76 -1.11 9.20
N ILE A 46 9.00 -0.47 10.35
CA ILE A 46 7.93 -0.17 11.32
C ILE A 46 6.85 0.68 10.62
N SER A 47 5.58 0.34 10.82
CA SER A 47 4.44 0.99 10.16
C SER A 47 4.34 2.50 10.37
N ARG A 48 5.01 3.05 11.39
CA ARG A 48 5.10 4.50 11.65
C ARG A 48 6.13 5.22 10.77
N HIS A 49 7.04 4.47 10.15
CA HIS A 49 8.11 4.99 9.30
C HIS A 49 7.79 4.82 7.82
N VAL A 50 7.00 3.81 7.46
CA VAL A 50 6.74 3.41 6.08
C VAL A 50 5.26 3.29 5.77
N GLY A 51 4.91 3.71 4.55
CA GLY A 51 3.63 3.44 3.93
C GLY A 51 3.80 2.44 2.80
N PHE A 52 2.82 1.56 2.64
CA PHE A 52 2.74 0.67 1.47
C PHE A 52 1.91 1.36 0.40
N LEU A 53 2.43 1.42 -0.83
CA LEU A 53 1.60 1.80 -1.96
C LEU A 53 0.73 0.61 -2.35
N SER A 54 -0.54 0.89 -2.62
CA SER A 54 -1.51 -0.09 -3.11
C SER A 54 -1.17 -0.64 -4.51
N TRP A 55 -0.16 -0.07 -5.19
CA TRP A 55 0.25 -0.50 -6.51
C TRP A 55 1.76 -0.35 -6.74
N GLY A 56 2.27 -1.25 -7.58
CA GLY A 56 3.66 -1.31 -7.99
C GLY A 56 4.50 -2.27 -7.15
N SER A 57 5.41 -2.95 -7.82
CA SER A 57 6.37 -3.86 -7.22
C SER A 57 7.78 -3.46 -7.62
N ARG A 58 8.74 -3.67 -6.72
CA ARG A 58 10.16 -3.47 -7.01
C ARG A 58 10.86 -4.82 -7.02
N ARG A 59 11.55 -5.10 -8.11
CA ARG A 59 12.43 -6.26 -8.19
C ARG A 59 13.76 -5.92 -7.53
N VAL A 60 14.03 -6.51 -6.37
CA VAL A 60 15.27 -6.40 -5.62
C VAL A 60 16.14 -7.61 -5.96
N ARG A 61 17.28 -7.38 -6.59
CA ARG A 61 18.27 -8.43 -6.86
C ARG A 61 19.08 -8.69 -5.60
N LEU A 62 18.98 -9.90 -5.04
CA LEU A 62 19.80 -10.35 -3.92
C LEU A 62 21.14 -10.89 -4.43
N THR A 63 21.11 -11.63 -5.53
CA THR A 63 22.31 -12.17 -6.19
C THR A 63 22.20 -12.03 -7.72
N LYS A 64 23.22 -12.48 -8.46
CA LYS A 64 23.18 -12.52 -9.94
C LYS A 64 22.04 -13.40 -10.48
N ARG A 65 21.65 -14.44 -9.73
CA ARG A 65 20.63 -15.43 -10.15
C ARG A 65 19.32 -15.27 -9.39
N GLU A 66 19.32 -14.55 -8.28
CA GLU A 66 18.18 -14.44 -7.39
C GLU A 66 17.67 -13.00 -7.30
N ALA A 67 16.39 -12.83 -7.63
CA ALA A 67 15.72 -11.55 -7.57
C ALA A 67 14.33 -11.73 -6.97
N TRP A 68 14.03 -10.92 -5.96
CA TRP A 68 12.78 -10.94 -5.23
C TRP A 68 11.92 -9.77 -5.66
N THR A 69 10.61 -9.96 -5.67
CA THR A 69 9.65 -8.90 -6.00
C THR A 69 9.02 -8.42 -4.70
N LEU A 70 9.36 -7.20 -4.28
CA LEU A 70 8.83 -6.58 -3.06
C LEU A 70 7.69 -5.62 -3.40
N PRO A 71 6.67 -5.48 -2.54
CA PRO A 71 5.72 -4.38 -2.64
C PRO A 71 6.45 -3.05 -2.56
N ARG A 72 5.90 -2.03 -3.23
CA ARG A 72 6.53 -0.71 -3.24
C ARG A 72 6.31 -0.03 -1.88
N VAL A 73 7.36 -0.02 -1.07
CA VAL A 73 7.41 0.67 0.22
C VAL A 73 7.88 2.11 0.01
N VAL A 74 7.26 3.05 0.70
CA VAL A 74 7.64 4.47 0.72
C VAL A 74 7.89 4.90 2.15
N LEU A 75 8.82 5.82 2.34
CA LEU A 75 9.07 6.44 3.64
C LEU A 75 8.04 7.53 3.90
N GLN A 76 7.44 7.51 5.09
CA GLN A 76 6.59 8.58 5.62
C GLN A 76 7.42 9.66 6.32
N VAL A 77 8.66 9.35 6.69
CA VAL A 77 9.56 10.24 7.42
C VAL A 77 10.85 10.45 6.63
N ASP A 78 11.52 11.57 6.86
CA ASP A 78 12.80 11.82 6.22
C ASP A 78 13.86 10.79 6.61
N LYS A 79 14.68 10.38 5.62
CA LYS A 79 15.75 9.39 5.81
C LYS A 79 16.71 9.79 6.92
N ALA A 80 17.07 11.07 6.99
CA ALA A 80 17.97 11.60 8.01
C ALA A 80 17.38 11.44 9.43
N ILE A 81 16.08 11.72 9.59
CA ILE A 81 15.38 11.58 10.86
C ILE A 81 15.31 10.10 11.27
N LEU A 82 14.96 9.21 10.33
CA LEU A 82 14.88 7.77 10.60
C LEU A 82 16.23 7.19 11.02
N ILE A 83 17.33 7.58 10.35
CA ILE A 83 18.67 7.12 10.70
C ILE A 83 19.06 7.59 12.11
N ARG A 84 18.71 8.83 12.48
CA ARG A 84 18.93 9.33 13.84
C ARG A 84 18.17 8.48 14.87
N TRP A 85 16.87 8.23 14.65
CA TRP A 85 16.08 7.39 15.55
C TRP A 85 16.58 5.94 15.62
N TYR A 86 17.09 5.41 14.52
CA TYR A 86 17.70 4.08 14.48
C TYR A 86 18.93 4.00 15.39
N LYS A 87 19.82 5.01 15.33
CA LYS A 87 20.99 5.07 16.21
C LYS A 87 20.59 5.16 17.68
N GLU A 88 19.62 6.01 18.01
CA GLU A 88 19.08 6.11 19.37
C GLU A 88 18.51 4.77 19.85
N ALA A 89 17.79 4.04 18.99
CA ALA A 89 17.25 2.72 19.31
C ALA A 89 18.36 1.67 19.51
N CYS A 90 19.45 1.75 18.74
CA CYS A 90 20.63 0.89 18.94
C CYS A 90 21.30 1.17 20.29
N THR A 91 21.50 2.44 20.64
CA THR A 91 22.07 2.83 21.95
C THR A 91 21.23 2.30 23.10
N LYS A 92 19.90 2.44 23.03
CA LYS A 92 18.98 1.94 24.08
C LYS A 92 18.97 0.42 24.20
N SER A 93 19.23 -0.30 23.11
CA SER A 93 19.24 -1.77 23.09
C SER A 93 20.64 -2.37 23.29
N GLY A 94 21.67 -1.54 23.53
CA GLY A 94 23.06 -1.99 23.65
C GLY A 94 23.65 -2.56 22.35
N ARG A 95 23.02 -2.29 21.20
CA ARG A 95 23.44 -2.79 19.88
C ARG A 95 24.38 -1.81 19.19
N LYS A 96 25.26 -2.34 18.34
CA LYS A 96 26.12 -1.51 17.49
C LYS A 96 25.35 -1.04 16.26
N ALA A 97 25.17 0.28 16.14
CA ALA A 97 24.52 0.86 14.98
C ALA A 97 25.37 0.69 13.70
N PHE A 98 24.72 0.48 12.57
CA PHE A 98 25.37 0.58 11.26
C PHE A 98 25.82 2.01 10.96
N LEU A 99 26.82 2.12 10.09
CA LEU A 99 27.22 3.38 9.49
C LEU A 99 26.07 3.97 8.67
N ASP A 100 26.00 5.30 8.61
CA ASP A 100 24.94 6.01 7.88
C ASP A 100 24.88 5.60 6.43
N SER A 101 26.04 5.42 5.78
CA SER A 101 26.13 4.96 4.39
C SER A 101 25.50 3.59 4.18
N ILE A 102 25.70 2.65 5.12
CA ILE A 102 25.12 1.30 5.07
C ILE A 102 23.60 1.40 5.27
N MET A 103 23.15 2.17 6.26
CA MET A 103 21.72 2.34 6.51
C MET A 103 21.02 3.03 5.33
N TYR A 104 21.66 4.03 4.71
CA TYR A 104 21.17 4.65 3.48
C TYR A 104 21.04 3.66 2.34
N GLU A 105 22.00 2.76 2.14
CA GLU A 105 21.92 1.73 1.10
C GLU A 105 20.83 0.70 1.40
N ILE A 106 20.64 0.30 2.67
CA ILE A 106 19.51 -0.54 3.11
C ILE A 106 18.19 0.15 2.75
N LEU A 107 18.01 1.40 3.17
CA LEU A 107 16.79 2.18 2.88
C LEU A 107 16.60 2.38 1.37
N LYS A 108 17.66 2.66 0.60
CA LYS A 108 17.58 2.83 -0.85
C LYS A 108 17.24 1.54 -1.59
N THR A 109 17.68 0.39 -1.05
CA THR A 109 17.39 -0.92 -1.63
C THR A 109 15.93 -1.32 -1.40
N ILE A 110 15.42 -1.07 -0.21
CA ILE A 110 14.10 -1.54 0.22
C ILE A 110 13.02 -0.51 -0.08
N ILE A 111 13.31 0.76 0.16
CA ILE A 111 12.35 1.85 0.14
C ILE A 111 12.62 2.75 -1.06
N ASN A 112 11.56 3.04 -1.80
CA ASN A 112 11.66 3.92 -2.95
C ASN A 112 11.80 5.38 -2.49
N SER A 113 12.64 6.18 -3.17
CA SER A 113 12.97 7.55 -2.79
C SER A 113 11.86 8.60 -2.98
N ASN A 114 10.65 8.18 -3.37
CA ASN A 114 9.65 9.11 -3.88
C ASN A 114 8.49 9.29 -2.90
N GLN A 115 8.68 10.11 -1.85
CA GLN A 115 7.56 10.67 -1.07
C GLN A 115 6.52 11.36 -1.97
N LYS A 116 6.95 11.96 -3.10
CA LYS A 116 6.06 12.59 -4.10
C LYS A 116 5.00 11.65 -4.70
N LEU A 117 5.23 10.33 -4.68
CA LEU A 117 4.27 9.35 -5.20
C LEU A 117 3.08 9.14 -4.24
N LEU A 118 3.28 9.31 -2.92
CA LEU A 118 2.19 9.24 -1.94
C LEU A 118 1.21 10.40 -2.11
N THR A 119 1.71 11.62 -2.29
CA THR A 119 0.86 12.80 -2.53
C THR A 119 0.07 12.71 -3.83
N SER A 120 0.61 12.09 -4.90
CA SER A 120 -0.15 11.84 -6.13
C SER A 120 -1.20 10.74 -5.98
N VAL A 121 -0.96 9.73 -5.13
CA VAL A 121 -1.92 8.65 -4.86
C VAL A 121 -3.04 9.14 -3.95
N ASP A 122 -2.72 9.95 -2.95
CA ASP A 122 -3.72 10.71 -2.19
C ASP A 122 -4.50 11.63 -3.12
N TYR A 123 -3.87 12.31 -4.07
CA TYR A 123 -4.58 13.12 -5.06
C TYR A 123 -5.53 12.29 -5.93
N VAL A 124 -5.14 11.10 -6.40
CA VAL A 124 -6.03 10.25 -7.20
C VAL A 124 -7.20 9.70 -6.37
N VAL A 125 -6.96 9.24 -5.13
CA VAL A 125 -8.01 8.77 -4.23
C VAL A 125 -8.92 9.93 -3.79
N VAL A 126 -8.35 11.11 -3.52
CA VAL A 126 -9.06 12.32 -3.10
C VAL A 126 -9.82 12.94 -4.27
N SER A 127 -9.26 13.00 -5.48
CA SER A 127 -9.95 13.55 -6.65
C SER A 127 -11.02 12.58 -7.14
N LEU A 128 -10.74 11.27 -7.22
CA LEU A 128 -11.76 10.27 -7.58
C LEU A 128 -12.90 10.24 -6.56
N LEU A 129 -12.64 10.27 -5.25
CA LEU A 129 -13.74 10.24 -4.28
C LEU A 129 -14.42 11.60 -4.11
N ASN A 130 -13.70 12.72 -4.11
CA ASN A 130 -14.31 14.02 -3.88
C ASN A 130 -15.18 14.46 -5.04
N ASP A 131 -14.68 14.41 -6.27
CA ASP A 131 -15.45 14.85 -7.45
C ASP A 131 -16.67 13.95 -7.65
N THR A 132 -16.48 12.64 -7.45
CA THR A 132 -17.59 11.69 -7.48
C THR A 132 -18.62 11.95 -6.39
N THR A 133 -18.21 12.16 -5.14
CA THR A 133 -19.18 12.46 -4.07
C THR A 133 -19.94 13.76 -4.32
N ARG A 134 -19.27 14.81 -4.83
CA ARG A 134 -19.95 16.05 -5.24
C ARG A 134 -20.99 15.78 -6.32
N ASN A 135 -20.65 15.02 -7.35
CA ASN A 135 -21.57 14.71 -8.45
C ASN A 135 -22.73 13.82 -8.00
N LEU A 136 -22.50 12.85 -7.11
CA LEU A 136 -23.58 12.06 -6.51
C LEU A 136 -24.54 12.93 -5.72
N ARG A 137 -24.05 13.92 -4.96
CA ARG A 137 -24.92 14.88 -4.26
C ARG A 137 -25.70 15.76 -5.22
N HIS A 138 -25.12 16.15 -6.36
CA HIS A 138 -25.87 16.84 -7.41
C HIS A 138 -27.00 15.99 -7.97
N LEU A 139 -26.78 14.69 -8.16
CA LEU A 139 -27.85 13.75 -8.54
C LEU A 139 -28.91 13.66 -7.44
N VAL A 140 -28.52 13.50 -6.17
CA VAL A 140 -29.47 13.47 -5.05
C VAL A 140 -30.30 14.76 -5.01
N ALA A 141 -29.68 15.94 -5.11
CA ALA A 141 -30.38 17.22 -5.10
C ALA A 141 -31.38 17.34 -6.26
N ARG A 142 -31.03 16.79 -7.43
CA ARG A 142 -31.87 16.81 -8.64
C ARG A 142 -33.04 15.83 -8.57
N PHE A 143 -32.82 14.63 -8.01
CA PHE A 143 -33.78 13.53 -8.08
C PHE A 143 -34.54 13.26 -6.78
N ALA A 144 -34.09 13.76 -5.63
CA ALA A 144 -34.82 13.62 -4.37
C ALA A 144 -35.94 14.66 -4.26
N CYS A 145 -37.12 14.19 -3.85
CA CYS A 145 -38.35 14.98 -3.79
C CYS A 145 -38.49 15.76 -2.48
N THR A 146 -37.79 15.33 -1.43
CA THR A 146 -37.91 15.93 -0.09
C THR A 146 -36.54 16.25 0.52
N GLU A 147 -36.50 17.23 1.41
CA GLU A 147 -35.28 17.60 2.12
C GLU A 147 -34.79 16.50 3.07
N ILE A 148 -35.72 15.74 3.66
CA ILE A 148 -35.42 14.58 4.52
C ILE A 148 -34.71 13.50 3.70
N GLU A 149 -35.21 13.21 2.51
CA GLU A 149 -34.61 12.26 1.59
C GLU A 149 -33.21 12.70 1.15
N ARG A 150 -33.04 13.98 0.78
CA ARG A 150 -31.72 14.54 0.44
C ARG A 150 -30.71 14.34 1.57
N THR A 151 -31.09 14.75 2.78
CA THR A 151 -30.24 14.62 3.98
C THR A 151 -29.86 13.16 4.24
N CYS A 152 -30.80 12.23 4.03
CA CYS A 152 -30.56 10.80 4.21
C CYS A 152 -29.52 10.27 3.20
N PHE A 153 -29.69 10.59 1.93
CA PHE A 153 -28.78 10.17 0.87
C PHE A 153 -27.40 10.83 0.96
N ASP A 154 -27.32 12.09 1.35
CA ASP A 154 -26.04 12.76 1.66
C ASP A 154 -25.31 12.02 2.79
N GLY A 155 -26.05 11.60 3.83
CA GLY A 155 -25.54 10.73 4.88
C GLY A 155 -24.99 9.40 4.36
N TYR A 156 -25.68 8.74 3.42
CA TYR A 156 -25.18 7.51 2.80
C TYR A 156 -23.91 7.73 1.98
N ILE A 157 -23.86 8.81 1.20
CA ILE A 157 -22.68 9.19 0.41
C ILE A 157 -21.49 9.45 1.33
N ASP A 158 -21.69 10.13 2.47
CA ASP A 158 -20.62 10.42 3.43
C ASP A 158 -20.13 9.18 4.14
N HIS A 159 -21.02 8.26 4.52
CA HIS A 159 -20.62 6.99 5.12
C HIS A 159 -19.86 6.11 4.12
N ALA A 160 -20.32 6.02 2.87
CA ALA A 160 -19.64 5.27 1.83
C ALA A 160 -18.26 5.88 1.54
N ARG A 161 -18.17 7.21 1.42
CA ARG A 161 -16.91 7.94 1.25
C ARG A 161 -15.95 7.73 2.43
N HIS A 162 -16.43 7.87 3.66
CA HIS A 162 -15.61 7.68 4.86
C HIS A 162 -15.10 6.23 4.93
N LEU A 163 -15.95 5.27 4.58
CA LEU A 163 -15.56 3.87 4.54
C LEU A 163 -14.49 3.64 3.48
N LEU A 164 -14.71 4.06 2.23
CA LEU A 164 -13.75 3.88 1.14
C LEU A 164 -12.42 4.62 1.37
N LYS A 165 -12.46 5.79 2.01
CA LYS A 165 -11.28 6.65 2.21
C LYS A 165 -10.47 6.30 3.46
N VAL A 166 -11.14 6.07 4.59
CA VAL A 166 -10.51 6.00 5.91
C VAL A 166 -10.57 4.58 6.46
N LYS A 167 -11.76 3.97 6.45
CA LYS A 167 -11.99 2.71 7.16
C LYS A 167 -11.65 1.47 6.35
N ALA A 168 -11.58 1.54 5.03
CA ALA A 168 -11.30 0.39 4.18
C ALA A 168 -9.96 -0.23 4.57
N PHE A 169 -8.91 0.58 4.77
CA PHE A 169 -7.60 0.09 5.18
C PHE A 169 -7.60 -0.48 6.60
N ASP A 170 -8.26 0.21 7.54
CA ASP A 170 -8.40 -0.29 8.92
C ASP A 170 -9.18 -1.61 8.99
N HIS A 171 -10.24 -1.75 8.19
CA HIS A 171 -11.02 -2.99 8.06
C HIS A 171 -10.18 -4.12 7.48
N MET A 172 -9.37 -3.83 6.45
CA MET A 172 -8.44 -4.80 5.87
C MET A 172 -7.38 -5.25 6.89
N ARG A 173 -6.94 -4.38 7.79
CA ARG A 173 -5.89 -4.68 8.77
C ARG A 173 -6.40 -5.38 10.03
N LYS A 174 -7.65 -5.14 10.43
CA LYS A 174 -8.30 -5.79 11.58
C LYS A 174 -8.88 -7.17 11.24
N ALA A 175 -8.98 -7.48 9.95
CA ALA A 175 -9.46 -8.77 9.50
C ALA A 175 -8.35 -9.81 9.68
N ASP A 176 -8.33 -10.45 10.85
CA ASP A 176 -7.64 -11.72 11.09
C ASP A 176 -8.33 -12.87 10.30
N GLY A 177 -8.59 -12.66 9.01
CA GLY A 177 -9.27 -13.61 8.11
C GLY A 177 -10.76 -13.36 7.82
N TYR A 178 -11.47 -12.53 8.59
CA TYR A 178 -12.95 -12.44 8.57
C TYR A 178 -13.57 -11.30 7.72
N CYS A 179 -12.78 -10.49 7.01
CA CYS A 179 -13.34 -9.49 6.10
C CYS A 179 -13.36 -10.01 4.67
N ASP A 180 -14.36 -10.82 4.39
CA ASP A 180 -14.49 -11.61 3.15
C ASP A 180 -14.37 -10.76 1.88
N THR A 181 -15.08 -9.64 1.83
CA THR A 181 -15.12 -8.68 0.70
C THR A 181 -13.78 -8.09 0.29
N TYR A 182 -12.80 -8.09 1.21
CA TYR A 182 -11.45 -7.60 0.97
C TYR A 182 -10.39 -8.68 1.28
N ASN A 183 -10.81 -9.93 1.52
CA ASN A 183 -9.92 -11.07 1.69
C ASN A 183 -9.19 -11.33 0.37
N ILE A 184 -7.90 -11.63 0.45
CA ILE A 184 -7.08 -11.96 -0.71
C ILE A 184 -7.64 -13.14 -1.51
N CYS A 185 -8.25 -14.12 -0.87
CA CYS A 185 -8.87 -15.26 -1.55
C CYS A 185 -9.97 -14.78 -2.52
N TYR A 186 -10.78 -13.81 -2.09
CA TYR A 186 -11.80 -13.18 -2.94
C TYR A 186 -11.19 -12.31 -4.04
N ALA A 187 -10.15 -11.53 -3.70
CA ALA A 187 -9.45 -10.74 -4.69
C ALA A 187 -8.88 -11.64 -5.79
N LEU A 188 -8.21 -12.74 -5.45
CA LEU A 188 -7.55 -13.65 -6.41
C LEU A 188 -8.52 -14.56 -7.19
N ALA A 189 -9.81 -14.58 -6.86
CA ALA A 189 -10.78 -15.42 -7.54
C ALA A 189 -11.06 -14.95 -8.99
N PRO A 190 -11.24 -15.88 -9.94
CA PRO A 190 -11.64 -15.56 -11.30
C PRO A 190 -13.01 -14.85 -11.30
N PRO A 191 -13.22 -13.83 -12.17
CA PRO A 191 -14.48 -13.08 -12.23
C PRO A 191 -15.69 -13.95 -12.58
N GLU A 192 -15.47 -15.12 -13.18
CA GLU A 192 -16.50 -16.09 -13.59
C GLU A 192 -16.87 -17.09 -12.48
N ASN A 193 -16.19 -17.07 -11.33
CA ASN A 193 -16.40 -18.06 -10.27
C ASN A 193 -16.71 -17.35 -8.92
N PRO A 194 -17.98 -17.07 -8.61
CA PRO A 194 -18.37 -16.42 -7.34
C PRO A 194 -18.14 -17.32 -6.11
N SER A 195 -17.93 -18.61 -6.32
CA SER A 195 -17.74 -19.62 -5.28
C SER A 195 -16.25 -19.81 -5.00
N VAL A 196 -15.64 -18.86 -4.27
CA VAL A 196 -14.26 -19.03 -3.79
C VAL A 196 -14.26 -20.06 -2.67
N ARG A 197 -14.02 -21.34 -2.95
CA ARG A 197 -13.90 -22.31 -1.86
C ARG A 197 -12.70 -21.95 -0.98
N LEU A 198 -12.95 -21.72 0.30
CA LEU A 198 -11.88 -21.66 1.30
C LEU A 198 -11.18 -23.03 1.33
N SER A 199 -9.95 -23.09 1.86
CA SER A 199 -9.16 -24.32 2.01
C SER A 199 -9.92 -25.46 2.71
N ASP A 200 -11.01 -25.11 3.39
CA ASP A 200 -11.74 -25.91 4.36
C ASP A 200 -13.04 -26.46 3.75
N GLY A 201 -13.32 -26.15 2.47
CA GLY A 201 -14.47 -26.68 1.71
C GLY A 201 -15.76 -25.88 1.85
N GLU A 202 -15.79 -24.81 2.64
CA GLU A 202 -16.94 -23.92 2.78
C GLU A 202 -17.15 -23.03 1.53
N GLU A 203 -18.42 -22.86 1.14
CA GLU A 203 -18.81 -21.93 0.08
C GLU A 203 -18.74 -20.49 0.59
N TYR A 204 -18.05 -19.65 -0.17
CA TYR A 204 -17.82 -18.26 0.17
C TYR A 204 -19.09 -17.42 0.05
N THR A 205 -19.56 -16.92 1.19
CA THR A 205 -20.58 -15.86 1.25
C THR A 205 -19.95 -14.61 1.84
N PRO A 206 -19.80 -13.50 1.10
CA PRO A 206 -19.23 -12.28 1.65
C PRO A 206 -20.12 -11.80 2.80
N SER A 207 -19.64 -11.77 4.04
CA SER A 207 -20.50 -11.54 5.22
C SER A 207 -20.33 -10.16 5.87
N CYS A 208 -19.29 -9.39 5.50
CA CYS A 208 -19.02 -8.11 6.17
C CYS A 208 -20.03 -7.02 5.80
N GLY A 209 -20.94 -6.71 6.72
CA GLY A 209 -21.97 -5.67 6.56
C GLY A 209 -21.39 -4.28 6.23
N ALA A 210 -20.27 -3.91 6.85
CA ALA A 210 -19.61 -2.62 6.58
C ALA A 210 -19.10 -2.52 5.14
N CYS A 211 -18.54 -3.60 4.59
CA CYS A 211 -18.00 -3.61 3.23
C CYS A 211 -19.09 -3.75 2.16
N LYS A 212 -20.27 -4.25 2.54
CA LYS A 212 -21.48 -4.21 1.72
C LYS A 212 -22.12 -2.82 1.67
N PHE A 213 -21.81 -1.95 2.63
CA PHE A 213 -22.46 -0.64 2.75
C PHE A 213 -22.34 0.22 1.49
N PRO A 214 -21.17 0.36 0.82
CA PRO A 214 -21.09 1.13 -0.43
C PRO A 214 -22.01 0.58 -1.52
N TYR A 215 -22.06 -0.74 -1.71
CA TYR A 215 -22.95 -1.38 -2.69
C TYR A 215 -24.42 -1.14 -2.37
N TRP A 216 -24.79 -1.28 -1.10
CA TRP A 216 -26.13 -0.98 -0.64
C TRP A 216 -26.49 0.49 -0.87
N ALA A 217 -25.59 1.43 -0.55
CA ALA A 217 -25.80 2.86 -0.76
C ALA A 217 -26.00 3.19 -2.25
N PHE A 218 -25.21 2.58 -3.15
CA PHE A 218 -25.42 2.73 -4.60
C PHE A 218 -26.74 2.14 -5.07
N ALA A 219 -27.16 0.98 -4.55
CA ALA A 219 -28.46 0.40 -4.87
C ALA A 219 -29.63 1.30 -4.41
N GLN A 220 -29.51 1.95 -3.24
CA GLN A 220 -30.50 2.94 -2.80
C GLN A 220 -30.54 4.16 -3.73
N LEU A 221 -29.38 4.66 -4.19
CA LEU A 221 -29.32 5.77 -5.15
C LEU A 221 -29.92 5.39 -6.51
N THR A 222 -29.70 4.16 -6.98
CA THR A 222 -30.35 3.65 -8.20
C THR A 222 -31.87 3.59 -8.03
N SER A 223 -32.35 3.10 -6.88
CA SER A 223 -33.78 3.05 -6.57
C SER A 223 -34.42 4.45 -6.54
N LEU A 224 -33.70 5.44 -5.99
CA LEU A 224 -34.10 6.85 -6.03
C LEU A 224 -34.34 7.35 -7.45
N LEU A 225 -33.43 7.02 -8.38
CA LEU A 225 -33.57 7.42 -9.79
C LEU A 225 -34.72 6.69 -10.51
N GLN A 226 -34.97 5.44 -10.12
CA GLN A 226 -36.01 4.62 -10.75
C GLN A 226 -37.41 5.03 -10.32
N ARG A 227 -37.60 5.43 -9.06
CA ARG A 227 -38.91 5.77 -8.50
C ARG A 227 -39.40 7.18 -8.86
N ASN A 228 -38.49 8.10 -9.19
CA ASN A 228 -38.81 9.49 -9.48
C ASN A 228 -38.80 9.80 -10.99
N THR A 229 -39.44 8.92 -11.78
CA THR A 229 -39.52 9.01 -13.25
C THR A 229 -40.28 10.19 -13.78
N ASP A 230 -41.27 10.67 -13.04
CA ASP A 230 -42.33 11.49 -13.62
C ASP A 230 -41.94 12.98 -13.72
N MET A 231 -40.79 13.35 -13.15
CA MET A 231 -40.35 14.74 -13.02
C MET A 231 -39.18 15.13 -13.93
N ILE A 232 -38.54 14.17 -14.60
CA ILE A 232 -37.24 14.36 -15.28
C ILE A 232 -37.23 13.62 -16.62
N GLY A 233 -36.57 14.19 -17.63
CA GLY A 233 -36.46 13.56 -18.95
C GLY A 233 -35.74 12.21 -18.90
N GLU A 234 -36.23 11.24 -19.66
CA GLU A 234 -35.70 9.86 -19.71
C GLU A 234 -34.19 9.80 -19.98
N LYS A 235 -33.68 10.73 -20.80
CA LYS A 235 -32.25 10.85 -21.10
C LYS A 235 -31.41 11.19 -19.86
N ASP A 236 -31.82 12.18 -19.07
CA ASP A 236 -31.11 12.59 -17.85
C ASP A 236 -31.07 11.45 -16.83
N LYS A 237 -32.15 10.65 -16.76
CA LYS A 237 -32.22 9.47 -15.91
C LYS A 237 -31.24 8.39 -16.36
N LEU A 238 -31.17 8.08 -17.66
CA LEU A 238 -30.21 7.12 -18.20
C LEU A 238 -28.76 7.57 -17.96
N ASP A 239 -28.47 8.86 -18.17
CA ASP A 239 -27.14 9.42 -17.92
C ASP A 239 -26.76 9.32 -16.43
N ALA A 240 -27.71 9.59 -15.52
CA ALA A 240 -27.50 9.45 -14.08
C ALA A 240 -27.29 7.99 -13.64
N LEU A 241 -28.06 7.05 -14.20
CA LEU A 241 -27.91 5.61 -13.94
C LEU A 241 -26.55 5.09 -14.44
N GLN A 242 -26.16 5.50 -15.65
CA GLN A 242 -24.85 5.17 -16.19
C GLN A 242 -23.74 5.77 -15.31
N TYR A 243 -23.90 7.00 -14.84
CA TYR A 243 -22.93 7.63 -13.94
C TYR A 243 -22.78 6.87 -12.61
N ILE A 244 -23.88 6.45 -11.98
CA ILE A 244 -23.84 5.65 -10.76
C ILE A 244 -23.13 4.31 -11.01
N SER A 245 -23.46 3.61 -12.09
CA SER A 245 -22.83 2.35 -12.50
C SER A 245 -21.32 2.52 -12.75
N ASP A 246 -20.93 3.60 -13.42
CA ASP A 246 -19.55 3.99 -13.66
C ASP A 246 -18.81 4.23 -12.35
N VAL A 247 -19.42 4.96 -11.41
CA VAL A 247 -18.86 5.27 -10.10
C VAL A 247 -18.71 4.02 -9.26
N GLU A 248 -19.73 3.16 -9.19
CA GLU A 248 -19.64 1.88 -8.50
C GLU A 248 -18.49 1.03 -9.08
N THR A 249 -18.37 1.03 -10.40
CA THR A 249 -17.33 0.31 -11.14
C THR A 249 -15.94 0.93 -11.00
N LYS A 250 -15.82 2.23 -10.72
CA LYS A 250 -14.53 2.95 -10.57
C LYS A 250 -14.08 3.10 -9.11
N CYS A 251 -15.01 3.17 -8.17
CA CYS A 251 -14.71 3.39 -6.76
C CYS A 251 -14.79 2.11 -5.93
N VAL A 252 -15.69 1.18 -6.26
CA VAL A 252 -15.95 0.00 -5.42
C VAL A 252 -15.28 -1.25 -6.00
N LYS A 253 -15.48 -1.52 -7.30
CA LYS A 253 -14.83 -2.67 -7.98
C LYS A 253 -13.30 -2.58 -8.00
N PRO A 254 -12.66 -1.41 -8.17
CA PRO A 254 -11.21 -1.33 -8.20
C PRO A 254 -10.60 -1.39 -6.81
N LEU A 255 -11.35 -1.25 -5.70
CA LEU A 255 -10.82 -1.69 -4.41
C LEU A 255 -10.55 -3.20 -4.44
N GLY A 256 -11.46 -4.01 -4.97
CA GLY A 256 -11.24 -5.45 -5.19
C GLY A 256 -10.08 -5.77 -6.14
N VAL A 257 -9.87 -4.96 -7.19
CA VAL A 257 -8.77 -5.14 -8.18
C VAL A 257 -7.43 -4.55 -7.70
N LEU A 258 -7.43 -3.46 -6.93
CA LEU A 258 -6.25 -2.95 -6.21
C LEU A 258 -5.76 -4.00 -5.21
N LEU A 259 -6.68 -4.78 -4.64
CA LEU A 259 -6.39 -5.93 -3.78
C LEU A 259 -5.84 -7.15 -4.56
N ARG A 260 -6.19 -7.35 -5.83
CA ARG A 260 -5.58 -8.38 -6.72
C ARG A 260 -4.09 -8.17 -6.97
N ARG A 261 -3.60 -6.94 -6.86
CA ARG A 261 -2.23 -6.54 -7.23
C ARG A 261 -1.32 -6.26 -6.04
N LEU A 262 -1.83 -6.38 -4.81
CA LEU A 262 -1.02 -6.42 -3.61
C LEU A 262 -0.42 -7.83 -3.45
N PRO A 263 0.91 -8.02 -3.49
CA PRO A 263 1.49 -9.30 -3.15
C PRO A 263 1.38 -9.47 -1.64
N LEU A 264 0.37 -10.21 -1.16
CA LEU A 264 0.43 -10.75 0.19
C LEU A 264 1.40 -11.93 0.13
N THR A 265 2.50 -11.76 0.86
CA THR A 265 3.41 -12.83 1.23
C THR A 265 2.59 -13.99 1.79
N ARG A 266 2.82 -15.21 1.26
CA ARG A 266 2.34 -16.47 1.80
C ARG A 266 2.45 -16.48 3.34
N ALA A 267 1.33 -16.31 4.03
CA ALA A 267 1.05 -17.01 5.26
C ALA A 267 0.21 -18.25 4.88
N CYS A 268 0.33 -19.32 5.64
CA CYS A 268 -0.23 -20.66 5.37
C CYS A 268 0.58 -21.53 4.39
N LYS A 269 1.74 -21.99 4.90
CA LYS A 269 2.07 -23.42 4.90
C LYS A 269 2.65 -23.76 6.27
N GLU A 270 1.77 -24.11 7.20
CA GLU A 270 2.03 -25.13 8.20
C GLU A 270 1.04 -26.26 7.93
#